data_AF-A0A101EMJ1-F1
#
_entry.id   AF-A0A101EMJ1-F1
#
_cell.length_a   1.000
_cell.length_b   1.000
_cell.length_c   1.000
_cell.angle_alpha   90.00
_cell.angle_beta   90.00
_cell.angle_gamma   90.00
#
_symmetry.space_group_name_H-M   'P 1'
#
loop_
_entity.id
_entity.type
_entity.pdbx_description
1 polymer ?
#
loop_
_entity_poly.entity_id
_entity_poly.type
_entity_poly.pdbx_seq_one_letter_code
_entity_poly.pdbx_strand_id
1 'polypeptide(L)' 'MIAAHTTKPVIGVPVSAKLGGLDALLSITQMPPGVPVVAVGIDNGKNAALLAIEILALKDEELKQKLEKYKERIRS' A
#
# COMPACT_ATOMS: atom_id res chain seq x y z
N MET A 1 12.35 -11.45 -2.54
CA MET A 1 11.71 -10.12 -2.53
C MET A 1 10.90 -9.94 -3.81
N ILE A 2 9.60 -9.69 -3.71
CA ILE A 2 8.70 -9.54 -4.88
C ILE A 2 9.07 -8.31 -5.72
N ALA A 3 9.36 -7.17 -5.07
CA ALA A 3 9.68 -5.91 -5.74
C ALA A 3 10.92 -5.99 -6.67
N ALA A 4 11.88 -6.87 -6.38
CA ALA A 4 13.06 -7.05 -7.22
C ALA A 4 12.79 -7.84 -8.52
N HIS A 5 11.64 -8.50 -8.64
CA HIS A 5 11.30 -9.40 -9.74
C HIS A 5 10.16 -8.88 -10.62
N THR A 6 9.69 -7.65 -10.39
CA THR A 6 8.55 -7.08 -11.10
C THR A 6 8.75 -5.60 -11.37
N THR A 7 8.19 -5.12 -12.48
CA THR A 7 8.08 -3.69 -12.79
C THR A 7 6.75 -3.10 -12.31
N LYS A 8 5.85 -3.94 -11.79
CA LYS A 8 4.58 -3.49 -11.21
C LYS A 8 4.82 -2.84 -9.85
N PRO A 9 4.00 -1.86 -9.44
CA PRO A 9 4.03 -1.31 -8.08
C PRO A 9 3.85 -2.42 -7.03
N VAL A 10 4.65 -2.37 -5.97
CA VAL A 10 4.54 -3.30 -4.82
C VAL A 10 4.23 -2.51 -3.57
N ILE A 11 3.17 -2.93 -2.87
CA ILE A 11 2.73 -2.34 -1.60
C ILE A 11 2.98 -3.38 -0.50
N GLY A 12 3.79 -3.02 0.48
CA GLY A 12 4.09 -3.82 1.66
C GLY A 12 3.22 -3.42 2.84
N VAL A 13 2.63 -4.40 3.52
CA VAL A 13 1.94 -4.24 4.80
C VAL A 13 2.86 -4.83 5.87
N PRO A 14 3.49 -4.01 6.72
CA PRO A 14 4.23 -4.52 7.86
C PRO A 14 3.27 -5.24 8.79
N VAL A 15 3.55 -6.48 9.14
CA VAL A 15 2.75 -7.23 10.11
C VAL A 15 3.39 -7.07 11.48
N SER A 16 2.58 -6.77 12.50
CA SER A 16 3.11 -6.66 13.85
C SER A 16 3.70 -7.99 14.30
N ALA A 17 4.92 -7.91 14.81
CA ALA A 17 5.67 -9.05 15.32
C ALA A 17 6.41 -8.61 16.59
N LYS A 18 7.73 -8.78 16.62
CA LYS A 18 8.56 -8.26 17.71
C LYS A 18 8.60 -6.73 17.61
N LEU A 19 8.90 -6.05 18.73
CA LEU A 19 9.04 -4.59 18.77
C LEU A 19 7.81 -3.81 18.20
N GLY A 20 6.61 -4.40 18.32
CA GLY A 20 5.38 -3.77 17.84
C GLY A 20 5.30 -3.59 16.32
N GLY A 21 6.11 -4.31 15.52
CA GLY A 21 6.12 -4.21 14.06
C GLY A 21 7.06 -3.15 13.48
N LEU A 22 7.87 -2.48 14.32
CA LEU A 22 8.90 -1.55 13.86
C LEU A 22 10.00 -2.25 13.04
N ASP A 23 10.34 -3.48 13.42
CA ASP A 23 11.26 -4.36 12.69
C ASP A 23 10.73 -4.65 11.28
N ALA A 24 9.46 -5.03 11.16
CA ALA A 24 8.78 -5.26 9.90
C ALA A 24 8.72 -3.98 9.05
N LEU A 25 8.36 -2.84 9.66
CA LEU A 25 8.29 -1.56 8.97
C LEU A 25 9.63 -1.18 8.36
N LEU A 26 10.70 -1.19 9.17
CA LEU A 26 12.06 -0.87 8.70
C LEU A 26 12.54 -1.86 7.63
N SER A 27 12.24 -3.15 7.77
CA SER A 27 12.62 -4.15 6.77
C SER A 27 11.95 -3.94 5.40
N ILE A 28 10.77 -3.32 5.38
CA ILE A 28 10.03 -3.01 4.15
C ILE A 28 10.44 -1.64 3.62
N THR A 29 10.54 -0.60 4.44
CA THR A 29 10.81 0.77 3.96
C THR A 29 12.26 0.99 3.52
N GLN A 30 13.21 0.25 4.10
CA GLN A 30 14.64 0.42 3.85
C GLN A 30 15.13 -0.38 2.62
N MET A 31 14.43 -0.26 1.50
CA MET A 31 14.85 -0.90 0.25
C MET A 31 15.99 -0.10 -0.42
N PRO A 32 16.96 -0.80 -1.05
CA PRO A 32 18.07 -0.12 -1.73
C PRO A 32 17.58 0.67 -2.96
N PRO A 33 18.36 1.67 -3.41
CA PRO A 33 18.07 2.41 -4.64
C PRO A 33 17.83 1.48 -5.84
N GLY A 34 16.80 1.76 -6.63
CA GLY A 34 16.43 0.97 -7.82
C GLY A 34 15.36 -0.09 -7.59
N VAL A 35 15.00 -0.42 -6.34
CA VAL A 35 13.92 -1.37 -6.02
C VAL A 35 12.89 -0.71 -5.11
N PRO A 36 11.99 0.13 -5.66
CA PRO A 36 11.03 0.88 -4.86
C PRO A 36 9.96 -0.05 -4.27
N VAL A 37 9.54 0.24 -3.04
CA VAL A 37 8.35 -0.36 -2.43
C VAL A 37 7.59 0.73 -1.67
N VAL A 38 6.26 0.63 -1.65
CA VAL A 38 5.44 1.50 -0.79
C VAL A 38 5.07 0.73 0.46
N ALA A 39 5.36 1.27 1.64
CA ALA A 39 4.89 0.72 2.90
C ALA A 39 3.68 1.50 3.41
N VAL A 40 2.68 0.78 3.91
CA VAL A 40 1.59 1.38 4.70
C VAL A 40 1.87 1.21 6.20
N GLY A 41 0.96 1.70 7.05
CA GLY A 41 1.06 1.50 8.49
C GLY A 41 1.06 0.01 8.87
N ILE A 42 1.58 -0.28 10.07
CA ILE A 42 1.63 -1.63 10.63
C ILE A 42 0.21 -2.20 10.73
N ASP A 43 0.04 -3.46 10.32
CA ASP A 43 -1.21 -4.21 10.20
C ASP A 43 -2.29 -3.54 9.34
N ASN A 44 -1.94 -2.52 8.57
CA ASN A 44 -2.91 -1.70 7.85
C ASN A 44 -3.18 -2.23 6.44
N GLY A 45 -3.66 -3.47 6.36
CA GLY A 45 -4.03 -4.10 5.09
C GLY A 45 -5.13 -3.34 4.34
N LYS A 46 -6.02 -2.65 5.07
CA LYS A 46 -7.08 -1.82 4.50
C LYS A 46 -6.50 -0.64 3.70
N ASN A 47 -5.52 0.07 4.24
CA ASN A 47 -4.89 1.17 3.51
C ASN A 47 -4.06 0.66 2.32
N ALA A 48 -3.44 -0.52 2.41
CA ALA A 48 -2.77 -1.10 1.24
C ALA A 48 -3.75 -1.41 0.10
N ALA A 49 -4.93 -1.97 0.42
CA ALA A 49 -5.97 -2.20 -0.57
C ALA A 49 -6.51 -0.88 -1.15
N LEU A 50 -6.73 0.13 -0.33
CA LEU A 50 -7.19 1.45 -0.80
C LEU A 50 -6.15 2.12 -1.70
N LEU A 51 -4.86 2.05 -1.35
CA LEU A 51 -3.79 2.57 -2.19
C LEU A 51 -3.70 1.81 -3.54
N ALA A 52 -3.87 0.49 -3.52
CA ALA A 52 -3.93 -0.30 -4.76
C ALA A 52 -5.11 0.15 -5.64
N ILE A 53 -6.28 0.39 -5.04
CA ILE A 53 -7.45 0.92 -5.75
C ILE A 53 -7.18 2.33 -6.29
N GLU A 54 -6.51 3.21 -5.53
CA GLU A 54 -6.11 4.55 -5.99
C GLU A 54 -5.20 4.48 -7.22
N ILE A 55 -4.25 3.55 -7.25
CA ILE A 55 -3.38 3.33 -8.42
C ILE A 55 -4.18 2.82 -9.62
N LEU A 56 -5.08 1.86 -9.41
CA LEU A 56 -5.91 1.28 -10.48
C LEU A 56 -6.92 2.29 -11.05
N ALA A 57 -7.51 3.11 -10.19
CA ALA A 57 -8.48 4.15 -10.54
C ALA A 57 -7.90 5.22 -11.49
N LEU A 58 -6.56 5.34 -11.61
CA LEU A 58 -5.93 6.20 -12.61
C LEU A 58 -6.25 5.78 -14.05
N LYS A 59 -6.63 4.52 -14.27
CA LYS A 59 -6.96 3.95 -15.58
C LYS A 59 -8.35 3.31 -15.67
N ASP A 60 -9.10 3.32 -14.58
CA ASP A 60 -10.41 2.69 -14.47
C ASP A 60 -11.41 3.68 -13.87
N GLU A 61 -12.27 4.24 -14.72
CA GLU A 61 -13.24 5.27 -14.33
C GLU A 61 -14.34 4.71 -13.41
N GLU A 62 -14.68 3.42 -13.52
CA GLU A 62 -15.65 2.78 -12.62
C GLU A 62 -15.07 2.69 -11.20
N LEU A 63 -13.80 2.26 -11.08
CA LEU A 63 -13.10 2.23 -9.79
C LEU A 63 -12.94 3.63 -9.20
N LYS A 64 -12.65 4.63 -10.03
CA LYS A 64 -12.56 6.02 -9.59
C LYS A 64 -13.86 6.52 -8.97
N GLN A 65 -15.00 6.29 -9.64
CA GLN A 65 -16.32 6.66 -9.10
C GLN A 65 -16.63 5.94 -7.78
N LYS A 66 -16.31 4.64 -7.67
CA LYS A 66 -16.48 3.87 -6.43
C LYS A 66 -15.61 4.43 -5.30
N LEU A 67 -14.37 4.81 -5.61
CA LEU A 67 -13.43 5.40 -4.66
C LEU A 67 -13.89 6.78 -4.19
N GLU A 68 -14.40 7.63 -5.08
CA GLU A 68 -14.95 8.96 -4.72
C GLU A 68 -16.12 8.82 -3.75
N LYS A 69 -17.11 7.97 -4.08
CA LYS A 69 -18.24 7.66 -3.18
C LYS A 69 -17.77 7.13 -1.83
N TYR A 70 -16.75 6.28 -1.82
CA TYR A 70 -16.17 5.76 -0.58
C TYR A 70 -15.55 6.89 0.26
N LYS A 71 -14.83 7.84 -0.36
CA LYS A 71 -14.23 9.00 0.33
C LYS A 71 -15.29 9.99 0.84
N GLU A 72 -16.37 10.21 0.10
CA GLU A 72 -17.51 11.03 0.55
C GLU A 72 -18.13 10.47 1.84
N ARG A 73 -18.36 9.16 1.89
CA ARG A 73 -18.91 8.46 3.05
C ARG A 73 -18.03 8.54 4.31
N ILE A 74 -16.72 8.74 4.17
CA ILE A 74 -15.81 8.88 5.33
C ILE A 74 -15.74 10.33 5.81
N ARG A 75 -15.96 11.30 4.92
CA ARG A 75 -15.95 12.73 5.26
C ARG A 75 -17.24 13.19 5.95
N SER A 76 -18.31 12.40 5.83
CA SER A 76 -19.61 12.60 6.49
C SER A 76 -19.64 11.88 7.83
#